data_AF-A0A645G670-F1
#
_entry.id   AF-A0A645G670-F1
#
_cell.length_a   1.000
_cell.length_b   1.000
_cell.length_c   1.000
_cell.angle_alpha   90.00
_cell.angle_beta   90.00
_cell.angle_gamma   90.00
#
_symmetry.space_group_name_H-M   'P 1'
#
loop_
_entity.id
_entity.type
_entity.pdbx_description
1 polymer ?
#
loop_
_entity_poly.entity_id
_entity_poly.type
_entity_poly.pdbx_seq_one_letter_code
_entity_poly.pdbx_strand_id
1 'polypeptide(L)'
;MGNYDEAIGNFKIICGCDYPDPKDAEKAGMSMHFTGQETTPENKAYLRNLPKEATITFNNKTVKFVHGSTRIINEYLKENSKEAEEVMGELVEDILVCGHTHIPYAKYYGDKLLVNAGSVGKPKTNKPDANYVIMDIQDSTVEIEIIEVPYDFEKIAKEIEENVILPNDFARLIREGSSK
;
A
#
# COMPACT_ATOMS: atom_id res chain seq x y z
N MET A 1 -8.86 4.38 -1.41
CA MET A 1 -8.93 3.33 -2.46
C MET A 1 -7.52 3.09 -2.96
N GLY A 2 -7.09 1.83 -3.11
CA GLY A 2 -5.81 1.47 -3.73
C GLY A 2 -5.89 1.27 -5.25
N ASN A 3 -4.75 1.15 -5.91
CA ASN A 3 -4.72 0.99 -7.37
C ASN A 3 -5.25 -0.39 -7.84
N TYR A 4 -5.03 -1.44 -7.06
CA TYR A 4 -5.64 -2.75 -7.30
C TYR A 4 -7.16 -2.73 -7.08
N ASP A 5 -7.65 -2.03 -6.06
CA ASP A 5 -9.10 -1.84 -5.83
C ASP A 5 -9.74 -1.08 -6.99
N GLU A 6 -9.09 -0.02 -7.46
CA GLU A 6 -9.57 0.77 -8.61
C GLU A 6 -9.67 -0.11 -9.85
N ALA A 7 -8.68 -0.98 -10.07
CA ALA A 7 -8.66 -1.86 -11.23
C ALA A 7 -9.73 -2.95 -11.16
N ILE A 8 -9.84 -3.67 -10.04
CA ILE A 8 -10.85 -4.73 -9.86
C ILE A 8 -12.26 -4.14 -9.84
N GLY A 9 -12.45 -3.04 -9.11
CA GLY A 9 -13.73 -2.35 -9.00
C GLY A 9 -14.21 -1.82 -10.34
N ASN A 10 -13.33 -1.35 -11.23
CA ASN A 10 -13.70 -0.80 -12.55
C ASN A 10 -13.43 -1.75 -13.72
N PHE A 11 -13.24 -3.05 -13.47
CA PHE A 11 -12.99 -4.06 -14.49
C PHE A 11 -11.80 -3.73 -15.43
N LYS A 12 -10.77 -3.04 -14.91
CA LYS A 12 -9.54 -2.79 -15.65
C LYS A 12 -8.70 -4.07 -15.72
N ILE A 13 -7.99 -4.25 -16.83
CA ILE A 13 -7.09 -5.39 -17.05
C ILE A 13 -5.75 -5.21 -16.30
N ILE A 14 -5.35 -3.95 -16.05
CA ILE A 14 -4.09 -3.59 -15.40
C ILE A 14 -4.31 -2.61 -14.25
N CYS A 15 -3.46 -2.68 -13.22
CA CYS A 15 -3.49 -1.82 -12.04
C CYS A 15 -2.73 -0.49 -12.20
N GLY A 16 -2.07 -0.29 -13.36
CA GLY A 16 -1.28 0.90 -13.65
C GLY A 16 0.12 0.93 -13.03
N CYS A 17 0.54 -0.08 -12.27
CA CYS A 17 1.93 -0.17 -11.78
C CYS A 17 2.91 -0.28 -12.96
N ASP A 18 4.09 0.32 -12.78
CA ASP A 18 5.23 0.10 -13.68
C ASP A 18 5.90 -1.25 -13.36
N TYR A 19 6.05 -2.08 -14.39
CA TYR A 19 6.68 -3.40 -14.31
C TYR A 19 7.85 -3.46 -15.31
N PRO A 20 9.09 -3.19 -14.86
CA PRO A 20 10.26 -3.25 -15.73
C PRO A 20 10.54 -4.66 -16.26
N ASP A 21 10.23 -5.68 -15.47
CA ASP A 21 10.33 -7.08 -15.88
C ASP A 21 8.98 -7.58 -16.41
N PRO A 22 8.89 -8.03 -17.69
CA PRO A 22 7.68 -8.60 -18.25
C PRO A 22 7.11 -9.78 -17.43
N LYS A 23 7.95 -10.55 -16.73
CA LYS A 23 7.50 -11.64 -15.87
C LYS A 23 6.74 -11.13 -14.65
N ASP A 24 7.13 -9.99 -14.10
CA ASP A 24 6.41 -9.36 -12.99
C ASP A 24 5.04 -8.86 -13.46
N ALA A 25 4.96 -8.33 -14.69
CA ALA A 25 3.69 -7.93 -15.31
C ALA A 25 2.77 -9.14 -15.55
N GLU A 26 3.30 -10.27 -16.01
CA GLU A 26 2.55 -11.52 -16.20
C GLU A 26 1.97 -12.03 -14.87
N LYS A 27 2.81 -12.16 -13.84
CA LYS A 27 2.37 -12.58 -12.50
C LYS A 27 1.30 -11.64 -11.93
N ALA A 28 1.47 -10.33 -12.10
CA ALA A 28 0.48 -9.34 -11.69
C ALA A 28 -0.86 -9.52 -12.45
N GLY A 29 -0.80 -9.80 -13.75
CA GLY A 29 -1.96 -10.13 -14.57
C GLY A 29 -2.69 -11.39 -14.09
N MET A 30 -1.97 -12.45 -13.71
CA MET A 30 -2.55 -13.66 -13.14
C MET A 30 -3.27 -13.39 -11.81
N SER A 31 -2.64 -12.61 -10.91
CA SER A 31 -3.27 -12.18 -9.64
C SER A 31 -4.54 -11.36 -9.86
N MET A 32 -4.50 -10.42 -10.81
CA MET A 32 -5.64 -9.60 -11.20
C MET A 32 -6.77 -10.43 -11.81
N HIS A 33 -6.43 -11.42 -12.63
CA HIS A 33 -7.40 -12.34 -13.22
C HIS A 33 -8.11 -13.16 -12.15
N PHE A 34 -7.35 -13.80 -11.25
CA PHE A 34 -7.89 -14.54 -10.10
C PHE A 34 -8.79 -13.64 -9.26
N THR A 35 -8.30 -12.49 -8.82
CA THR A 35 -9.07 -11.54 -7.98
C THR A 35 -10.32 -11.07 -8.71
N GLY A 36 -10.24 -10.83 -10.02
CA GLY A 36 -11.37 -10.43 -10.86
C GLY A 36 -12.44 -11.52 -10.96
N GLN A 37 -12.08 -12.81 -10.91
CA GLN A 37 -13.04 -13.92 -10.90
C GLN A 37 -13.67 -14.12 -9.52
N GLU A 38 -12.87 -14.07 -8.46
CA GLU A 38 -13.31 -14.35 -7.09
C GLU A 38 -14.03 -13.18 -6.42
N THR A 39 -13.90 -11.95 -6.94
CA THR A 39 -14.61 -10.79 -6.38
C THR A 39 -16.02 -10.68 -6.95
N THR A 40 -17.04 -10.81 -6.10
CA THR A 40 -18.45 -10.72 -6.48
C THR A 40 -18.81 -9.36 -7.08
N PRO A 41 -19.91 -9.27 -7.85
CA PRO A 41 -20.40 -7.98 -8.38
C PRO A 41 -20.64 -6.93 -7.30
N GLU A 42 -21.19 -7.33 -6.14
CA GLU A 42 -21.47 -6.46 -5.00
C GLU A 42 -20.17 -5.91 -4.40
N ASN A 43 -19.16 -6.77 -4.22
CA ASN A 43 -17.86 -6.35 -3.70
C ASN A 43 -17.13 -5.44 -4.70
N LYS A 44 -17.22 -5.70 -6.01
CA LYS A 44 -16.68 -4.76 -7.02
C LYS A 44 -17.38 -3.40 -6.98
N ALA A 45 -18.70 -3.38 -6.75
CA ALA A 45 -19.46 -2.15 -6.58
C ALA A 45 -19.06 -1.40 -5.29
N TYR A 46 -18.75 -2.12 -4.22
CA TYR A 46 -18.16 -1.52 -3.01
C TYR A 46 -16.79 -0.89 -3.31
N LEU A 47 -15.87 -1.65 -3.93
CA LEU A 47 -14.50 -1.19 -4.21
C LEU A 47 -14.48 0.09 -5.06
N ARG A 48 -15.29 0.17 -6.12
CA ARG A 48 -15.32 1.37 -6.99
C ARG A 48 -15.88 2.63 -6.32
N ASN A 49 -16.56 2.50 -5.19
CA ASN A 49 -17.13 3.61 -4.43
C ASN A 49 -16.25 4.05 -3.24
N LEU A 50 -15.11 3.38 -2.99
CA LEU A 50 -14.19 3.82 -1.95
C LEU A 50 -13.62 5.21 -2.26
N PRO A 51 -13.48 6.10 -1.26
CA PRO A 51 -12.87 7.40 -1.48
C PRO A 51 -11.40 7.24 -1.91
N LYS A 52 -10.93 8.08 -2.83
CA LYS A 52 -9.53 8.07 -3.30
C LYS A 52 -8.56 8.62 -2.25
N GLU A 53 -9.02 9.62 -1.52
CA GLU A 53 -8.32 10.28 -0.44
C GLU A 53 -9.28 10.59 0.72
N ALA A 54 -8.72 10.84 1.89
CA ALA A 54 -9.46 11.35 3.03
C ALA A 54 -8.58 12.36 3.77
N THR A 55 -9.21 13.38 4.38
CA THR A 55 -8.52 14.31 5.27
C THR A 55 -9.26 14.35 6.59
N ILE A 56 -8.51 14.22 7.69
CA ILE A 56 -9.05 14.38 9.04
C ILE A 56 -8.25 15.44 9.79
N THR A 57 -8.87 16.04 10.79
CA THR A 57 -8.19 16.94 11.73
C THR A 57 -8.21 16.33 13.11
N PHE A 58 -7.05 16.27 13.76
CA PHE A 58 -6.91 15.74 15.12
C PHE A 58 -5.87 16.57 15.87
N ASN A 59 -6.19 17.04 17.07
CA ASN A 59 -5.32 17.93 17.87
C ASN A 59 -4.69 19.08 17.05
N ASN A 60 -5.52 19.79 16.27
CA ASN A 60 -5.13 20.88 15.37
C ASN A 60 -4.12 20.52 14.26
N LYS A 61 -3.90 19.23 14.00
CA LYS A 61 -3.14 18.73 12.86
C LYS A 61 -4.05 18.18 11.78
N THR A 62 -3.77 18.54 10.54
CA THR A 62 -4.45 18.01 9.35
C THR A 62 -3.68 16.82 8.81
N VAL A 63 -4.37 15.70 8.65
CA VAL A 63 -3.78 14.44 8.16
C VAL A 63 -4.49 14.04 6.88
N LYS A 64 -3.75 13.98 5.78
CA LYS A 64 -4.21 13.52 4.48
C LYS A 64 -3.81 12.07 4.25
N PHE A 65 -4.76 11.25 3.80
CA PHE A 65 -4.57 9.84 3.48
C PHE A 65 -4.74 9.61 2.00
N VAL A 66 -3.75 8.98 1.38
CA VAL A 66 -3.74 8.56 -0.03
C VAL A 66 -3.17 7.15 -0.16
N HIS A 67 -3.36 6.48 -1.30
CA HIS A 67 -2.68 5.20 -1.54
C HIS A 67 -1.23 5.38 -1.98
N GLY A 68 -1.01 6.06 -3.12
CA GLY A 68 0.31 6.38 -3.67
C GLY A 68 0.76 7.78 -3.26
N SER A 69 0.38 8.79 -4.06
CA SER A 69 0.61 10.21 -3.75
C SER A 69 -0.67 11.03 -3.90
N THR A 70 -0.57 12.33 -3.60
CA THR A 70 -1.62 13.33 -3.88
C THR A 70 -1.77 13.66 -5.36
N ARG A 71 -0.81 13.24 -6.21
CA ARG A 71 -0.80 13.49 -7.65
C ARG A 71 -1.46 12.34 -8.43
N ILE A 72 -1.00 11.11 -8.20
CA ILE A 72 -1.50 9.90 -8.84
C ILE A 72 -1.48 8.69 -7.88
N ILE A 73 -2.44 7.78 -8.06
CA ILE A 73 -2.71 6.68 -7.12
C ILE A 73 -1.57 5.64 -7.02
N ASN A 74 -0.76 5.50 -8.07
CA ASN A 74 0.29 4.50 -8.27
C ASN A 74 1.71 5.11 -8.26
N GLU A 75 1.87 6.34 -7.76
CA GLU A 75 3.18 6.94 -7.58
C GLU A 75 3.85 6.39 -6.33
N TYR A 76 5.11 5.97 -6.49
CA TYR A 76 5.91 5.42 -5.41
C TYR A 76 6.60 6.54 -4.63
N LEU A 77 6.07 6.88 -3.46
CA LEU A 77 6.77 7.72 -2.49
C LEU A 77 7.72 6.85 -1.67
N LYS A 78 8.98 6.74 -2.12
CA LYS A 78 10.05 6.08 -1.36
C LYS A 78 10.71 7.08 -0.42
N GLU A 79 11.24 6.60 0.70
CA GLU A 79 12.02 7.43 1.61
C GLU A 79 13.17 8.12 0.86
N ASN A 80 13.33 9.44 1.03
CA ASN A 80 14.35 10.25 0.36
C ASN A 80 14.26 10.32 -1.17
N SER A 81 13.14 9.90 -1.78
CA SER A 81 12.94 10.07 -3.22
C SER A 81 12.64 11.52 -3.60
N LYS A 82 12.98 11.88 -4.85
CA LYS A 82 12.66 13.17 -5.43
C LYS A 82 11.14 13.40 -5.48
N GLU A 83 10.39 12.34 -5.81
CA GLU A 83 8.92 12.36 -5.84
C GLU A 83 8.34 12.70 -4.46
N ALA A 84 8.91 12.13 -3.38
CA ALA A 84 8.50 12.47 -2.02
C ALA A 84 8.83 13.93 -1.65
N GLU A 85 10.00 14.44 -2.04
CA GLU A 85 10.36 15.85 -1.82
C GLU A 85 9.39 16.81 -2.53
N GLU A 86 9.09 16.55 -3.80
CA GLU A 86 8.16 17.36 -4.59
C GLU A 86 6.75 17.34 -4.01
N VAL A 87 6.21 16.14 -3.73
CA VAL A 87 4.86 15.98 -3.19
C VAL A 87 4.71 16.65 -1.83
N MET A 88 5.72 16.53 -0.96
CA MET A 88 5.69 17.17 0.36
C MET A 88 5.86 18.70 0.28
N GLY A 89 6.57 19.19 -0.73
CA GLY A 89 6.65 20.63 -1.04
C GLY A 89 5.31 21.24 -1.44
N GLU A 90 4.47 20.47 -2.13
CA GLU A 90 3.13 20.88 -2.60
C GLU A 90 2.01 20.62 -1.58
N LEU A 91 2.24 19.75 -0.59
CA LEU A 91 1.24 19.35 0.39
C LEU A 91 0.68 20.56 1.16
N VAL A 92 -0.62 20.63 1.41
CA VAL A 92 -1.21 21.71 2.23
C VAL A 92 -1.31 21.29 3.69
N GLU A 93 -1.58 20.01 3.92
CA GLU A 93 -1.76 19.42 5.23
C GLU A 93 -0.44 19.26 6.01
N ASP A 94 -0.54 19.10 7.34
CA ASP A 94 0.61 18.88 8.21
C ASP A 94 1.24 17.49 8.00
N ILE A 95 0.41 16.48 7.71
CA ILE A 95 0.82 15.07 7.67
C ILE A 95 0.22 14.40 6.43
N LEU A 96 1.05 13.69 5.67
CA LEU A 96 0.64 12.81 4.58
C LEU A 96 0.88 11.35 4.98
N VAL A 97 -0.18 10.55 4.93
CA VAL A 97 -0.12 9.09 5.12
C VAL A 97 -0.35 8.42 3.77
N CYS A 98 0.59 7.57 3.37
CA CYS A 98 0.53 6.78 2.15
C CYS A 98 0.79 5.29 2.41
N GLY A 99 0.65 4.49 1.35
CA GLY A 99 1.00 3.08 1.31
C GLY A 99 1.77 2.79 0.03
N HIS A 100 1.26 1.86 -0.77
CA HIS A 100 1.72 1.52 -2.13
C HIS A 100 3.13 0.89 -2.23
N THR A 101 4.14 1.45 -1.58
CA THR A 101 5.51 0.89 -1.60
C THR A 101 5.63 -0.40 -0.79
N HIS A 102 4.80 -0.55 0.25
CA HIS A 102 4.80 -1.64 1.23
C HIS A 102 6.01 -1.63 2.18
N ILE A 103 6.76 -0.53 2.24
CA ILE A 103 7.91 -0.36 3.13
C ILE A 103 7.56 0.74 4.14
N PRO A 104 7.39 0.43 5.43
CA PRO A 104 7.02 1.43 6.41
C PRO A 104 8.19 2.39 6.68
N TYR A 105 7.88 3.68 6.78
CA TYR A 105 8.81 4.71 7.21
C TYR A 105 8.05 5.96 7.69
N ALA A 106 8.70 6.80 8.48
CA ALA A 106 8.20 8.11 8.85
C ALA A 106 9.34 9.13 8.75
N LYS A 107 9.12 10.21 7.99
CA LYS A 107 10.16 11.21 7.76
C LYS A 107 9.57 12.61 7.65
N TYR A 108 10.24 13.56 8.31
CA TYR A 108 9.95 14.98 8.17
C TYR A 108 10.57 15.58 6.91
N TYR A 109 9.78 16.43 6.25
CA TYR A 109 10.16 17.27 5.12
C TYR A 109 9.84 18.71 5.50
N GLY A 110 10.81 19.40 6.11
CA GLY A 110 10.54 20.67 6.79
C GLY A 110 9.71 20.42 8.06
N ASP A 111 8.56 21.10 8.15
CA ASP A 111 7.59 20.98 9.24
C ASP A 111 6.51 19.92 8.99
N LYS A 112 6.45 19.33 7.79
CA LYS A 112 5.45 18.33 7.42
C LYS A 112 5.98 16.91 7.56
N LEU A 113 5.11 15.98 7.91
CA LEU A 113 5.45 14.58 8.12
C LEU A 113 4.89 13.70 7.00
N LEU A 114 5.75 12.88 6.38
CA LEU A 114 5.35 11.80 5.49
C LEU A 114 5.45 10.46 6.22
N VAL A 115 4.36 9.70 6.22
CA VAL A 115 4.29 8.36 6.80
C VAL A 115 3.86 7.36 5.74
N ASN A 116 4.67 6.31 5.54
CA ASN A 116 4.23 5.11 4.85
C ASN A 116 3.87 4.06 5.90
N ALA A 117 2.63 3.57 5.89
CA ALA A 117 2.17 2.59 6.89
C ALA A 117 2.70 1.17 6.65
N GLY A 118 3.44 0.93 5.56
CA GLY A 118 3.91 -0.39 5.18
C GLY A 118 2.81 -1.24 4.54
N SER A 119 2.76 -2.53 4.86
CA SER A 119 1.74 -3.44 4.34
C SER A 119 1.38 -4.51 5.36
N VAL A 120 0.07 -4.69 5.55
CA VAL A 120 -0.46 -5.78 6.38
C VAL A 120 -0.34 -7.13 5.67
N GLY A 121 -0.65 -7.19 4.37
CA GLY A 121 -0.80 -8.46 3.63
C GLY A 121 0.36 -8.82 2.71
N LYS A 122 1.30 -7.89 2.44
CA LYS A 122 2.47 -8.15 1.58
C LYS A 122 3.63 -7.23 1.99
N PRO A 123 4.20 -7.41 3.20
CA PRO A 123 5.33 -6.61 3.67
C PRO A 123 6.54 -6.74 2.74
N LYS A 124 7.37 -5.70 2.70
CA LYS A 124 8.63 -5.67 1.95
C LYS A 124 9.82 -5.31 2.85
N THR A 125 9.77 -5.77 4.09
CA THR A 125 10.73 -5.49 5.16
C THR A 125 11.77 -6.62 5.35
N ASN A 126 11.81 -7.60 4.44
CA ASN A 126 12.59 -8.84 4.56
C ASN A 126 12.19 -9.68 5.80
N LYS A 127 10.94 -9.53 6.23
CA LYS A 127 10.27 -10.34 7.23
C LYS A 127 8.81 -10.52 6.83
N PRO A 128 8.20 -11.68 7.12
CA PRO A 128 6.82 -11.95 6.74
C PRO A 128 5.80 -11.19 7.58
N ASP A 129 6.21 -10.58 8.70
CA ASP A 129 5.33 -9.94 9.67
C ASP A 129 4.56 -8.77 9.06
N ALA A 130 3.28 -8.67 9.40
CA ALA A 130 2.42 -7.57 8.97
C ALA A 130 2.92 -6.25 9.56
N ASN A 131 2.84 -5.16 8.79
CA ASN A 131 3.20 -3.82 9.27
C ASN A 131 1.99 -2.90 9.35
N TYR A 132 1.93 -2.12 10.42
CA TYR A 132 1.07 -0.94 10.53
C TYR A 132 1.77 0.14 11.36
N VAL A 133 1.17 1.34 11.39
CA VAL A 133 1.69 2.46 12.16
C VAL A 133 0.68 2.88 13.24
N ILE A 134 1.19 3.14 14.43
CA ILE A 134 0.50 3.92 15.46
C ILE A 134 1.03 5.35 15.39
N MET A 135 0.13 6.31 15.25
CA MET A 135 0.44 7.73 15.25
C MET A 135 -0.19 8.36 16.49
N ASP A 136 0.63 8.81 17.43
CA ASP A 136 0.19 9.61 18.57
C ASP A 136 0.42 11.09 18.25
N ILE A 137 -0.67 11.86 18.22
CA ILE A 137 -0.64 13.29 17.94
C ILE A 137 -1.01 14.01 19.22
N GLN A 138 -0.05 14.70 19.80
CA GLN A 138 -0.24 15.57 20.96
C GLN A 138 -0.16 17.04 20.53
N ASP A 139 -0.37 17.98 21.45
CA ASP A 139 -0.51 19.41 21.14
C ASP A 139 0.66 20.00 20.32
N SER A 140 1.88 19.48 20.50
CA SER A 140 3.09 19.97 19.82
C SER A 140 3.97 18.89 19.20
N THR A 141 3.64 17.61 19.40
CA THR A 141 4.47 16.47 18.98
C THR A 141 3.63 15.46 18.20
N VAL A 142 4.27 14.82 17.23
CA VAL A 142 3.72 13.67 16.52
C VAL A 142 4.72 12.54 16.68
N GLU A 143 4.32 11.48 17.37
CA GLU A 143 5.12 10.29 17.56
C GLU A 143 4.60 9.18 16.65
N ILE A 144 5.52 8.51 15.97
CA ILE A 144 5.23 7.42 15.03
C ILE A 144 5.90 6.15 15.52
N GLU A 145 5.09 5.13 15.74
CA GLU A 145 5.56 3.77 16.02
C GLU A 145 5.19 2.85 14.85
N ILE A 146 6.19 2.20 14.27
CA ILE A 146 6.00 1.17 13.26
C ILE A 146 5.91 -0.17 13.98
N ILE A 147 4.78 -0.85 13.86
CA ILE A 147 4.51 -2.12 14.53
C ILE A 147 4.68 -3.26 13.53
N GLU A 148 5.43 -4.29 13.94
CA GLU A 148 5.50 -5.59 13.27
C GLU A 148 4.62 -6.59 14.03
N VAL A 149 3.72 -7.29 13.32
CA VAL A 149 2.82 -8.29 13.91
C VAL A 149 3.05 -9.66 13.27
N PRO A 150 3.49 -10.66 14.03
CA PRO A 150 3.58 -12.02 13.52
C PRO A 150 2.18 -12.59 13.28
N TYR A 151 2.03 -13.34 12.19
CA TYR A 151 0.83 -14.10 11.87
C TYR A 151 1.20 -15.43 11.21
N ASP A 152 0.23 -16.31 11.02
CA ASP A 152 0.42 -17.57 10.31
C ASP A 152 0.47 -17.34 8.79
N PHE A 153 1.59 -16.79 8.31
CA PHE A 153 1.85 -16.54 6.90
C PHE A 153 1.97 -17.83 6.09
N GLU A 154 2.32 -18.94 6.75
CA GLU A 154 2.47 -20.24 6.10
C GLU A 154 1.13 -20.77 5.61
N LYS A 155 0.04 -20.48 6.32
CA LYS A 155 -1.32 -20.81 5.85
C LYS A 155 -1.62 -20.16 4.50
N ILE A 156 -1.39 -18.86 4.35
CA ILE A 156 -1.64 -18.12 3.10
C ILE A 156 -0.69 -18.59 1.99
N ALA A 157 0.58 -18.84 2.32
CA ALA A 157 1.56 -19.34 1.37
C ALA A 157 1.13 -20.68 0.76
N LYS A 158 0.59 -21.61 1.57
CA LYS A 158 0.06 -22.88 1.09
C LYS A 158 -1.20 -22.70 0.23
N GLU A 159 -2.12 -21.84 0.64
CA GLU A 159 -3.32 -21.54 -0.17
C GLU A 159 -2.95 -20.98 -1.55
N ILE A 160 -1.87 -20.19 -1.64
CA ILE A 160 -1.32 -19.72 -2.92
C ILE A 160 -0.75 -20.88 -3.74
N GLU A 161 0.03 -21.78 -3.13
CA GLU A 161 0.66 -22.93 -3.82
C GLU A 161 -0.35 -23.98 -4.30
N GLU A 162 -1.49 -24.11 -3.60
CA GLU A 162 -2.58 -25.00 -3.98
C GLU A 162 -3.48 -24.39 -5.08
N ASN A 163 -3.36 -23.09 -5.35
CA ASN A 163 -4.15 -22.40 -6.35
C ASN A 163 -3.57 -22.58 -7.77
N VAL A 164 -4.42 -22.92 -8.73
CA VAL A 164 -3.99 -23.19 -10.12
C VAL A 164 -3.68 -21.93 -10.96
N ILE A 165 -4.11 -20.75 -10.50
CA ILE A 165 -3.92 -19.46 -11.19
C ILE A 165 -2.79 -18.66 -10.55
N LEU A 166 -2.63 -18.71 -9.23
CA LEU A 166 -1.65 -17.86 -8.55
C LEU A 166 -0.22 -18.41 -8.71
N PRO A 167 0.76 -17.56 -9.05
CA PRO A 167 2.17 -17.98 -9.09
C PRO A 167 2.71 -18.35 -7.70
N ASN A 168 3.36 -19.53 -7.59
CA ASN A 168 4.05 -19.96 -6.35
C ASN A 168 5.11 -18.96 -5.86
N ASP A 169 5.64 -18.13 -6.75
CA ASP A 169 6.55 -17.05 -6.37
C ASP A 169 5.92 -16.08 -5.36
N PHE A 170 4.60 -15.88 -5.39
CA PHE A 170 3.92 -15.07 -4.37
C PHE A 170 3.94 -15.73 -2.99
N ALA A 171 3.85 -17.06 -2.90
CA ALA A 171 3.99 -17.76 -1.63
C ALA A 171 5.40 -17.56 -1.04
N ARG A 172 6.45 -17.60 -1.89
CA ARG A 172 7.81 -17.24 -1.49
C ARG A 172 7.89 -15.80 -0.97
N LEU A 173 7.36 -14.83 -1.72
CA LEU A 173 7.38 -13.42 -1.31
C LEU A 173 6.66 -13.19 0.03
N ILE A 174 5.57 -13.91 0.30
CA ILE A 174 4.87 -13.86 1.60
C ILE A 174 5.75 -14.40 2.73
N ARG A 175 6.40 -15.55 2.53
CA ARG A 175 7.30 -16.15 3.54
C ARG A 175 8.53 -15.30 3.84
N GLU A 176 9.09 -14.67 2.81
CA GLU A 176 10.33 -13.89 2.93
C GLU A 176 10.06 -12.42 3.30
N GLY A 177 8.85 -11.91 3.08
CA GLY A 177 8.57 -10.48 3.13
C GLY A 177 9.45 -9.68 2.17
N SER A 178 9.81 -10.27 1.03
CA SER A 178 10.74 -9.69 0.07
C SER A 178 10.02 -8.80 -0.95
N SER A 179 10.76 -7.82 -1.48
CA SER A 179 10.31 -7.01 -2.62
C SER A 179 10.42 -7.73 -3.97
N LYS A 180 11.31 -8.73 -4.07
CA LYS A 180 11.60 -9.53 -5.27
C LYS A 180 12.07 -10.94 -4.95
#